data_AF-A0A485MSP0-F1
#
_entry.id   AF-A0A485MSP0-F1
#
_cell.length_a   1.000
_cell.length_b   1.000
_cell.length_c   1.000
_cell.angle_alpha   90.00
_cell.angle_beta   90.00
_cell.angle_gamma   90.00
#
_symmetry.space_group_name_H-M   'P 1'
#
loop_
_entity.id
_entity.type
_entity.pdbx_description
1 polymer ?
#
loop_
_entity_poly.entity_id
_entity_poly.type
_entity_poly.pdbx_seq_one_letter_code
_entity_poly.pdbx_strand_id
1 'polypeptide(L)'
;MKLTSEKLPKNPFYTALSQYGAKNSKFFQWRKEKTDHYGHANLVDKALQLLKERIRRGDAMAYFLRGQLYFEEGWYEEALEQFEEIKEKDHQATYQLGVMYYDGLGTPTDAVRVEYMKKIIHSPCPKARHLQFAAAYNLGRAYYEGKGVKRSDEEAER
;
A
#
# COMPACT_ATOMS: atom_id res chain seq x y z
N MET A 1 -2.21 -37.12 -46.75
CA MET A 1 -0.76 -37.16 -46.44
C MET A 1 -0.61 -37.72 -45.04
N LYS A 2 -0.13 -38.96 -44.86
CA LYS A 2 0.07 -39.56 -43.53
C LYS A 2 1.42 -39.10 -42.98
N LEU A 3 1.42 -38.31 -41.92
CA LEU A 3 2.63 -37.95 -41.20
C LEU A 3 2.91 -39.06 -40.18
N THR A 4 3.91 -39.89 -40.44
CA THR A 4 4.45 -40.83 -39.45
C THR A 4 5.31 -40.07 -38.48
N SER A 5 4.96 -40.07 -37.18
CA SER A 5 5.78 -39.45 -36.15
C SER A 5 7.09 -40.22 -35.99
N GLU A 6 8.20 -39.64 -36.42
CA GLU A 6 9.54 -40.11 -36.06
C GLU A 6 9.74 -39.92 -34.55
N LYS A 7 10.32 -40.94 -33.88
CA LYS A 7 10.63 -40.82 -32.45
C LYS A 7 11.82 -39.88 -32.26
N LEU A 8 11.65 -38.87 -31.41
CA LEU A 8 12.69 -37.91 -31.04
C LEU A 8 13.97 -38.61 -30.55
N PRO A 9 15.16 -38.07 -30.88
CA PRO A 9 16.42 -38.67 -30.49
C PRO A 9 16.58 -38.68 -28.97
N LYS A 10 17.01 -39.83 -28.43
CA LYS A 10 17.25 -40.01 -27.00
C LYS A 10 18.48 -39.21 -26.59
N ASN A 11 18.25 -37.98 -26.16
CA ASN A 11 19.30 -37.08 -25.68
C ASN A 11 19.60 -37.36 -24.19
N PRO A 12 20.85 -37.67 -23.78
CA PRO A 12 21.21 -37.97 -22.38
C PRO A 12 20.91 -36.83 -21.38
N PHE A 13 20.64 -35.62 -21.86
CA PHE A 13 20.21 -34.48 -21.04
C PHE A 13 18.86 -34.70 -20.32
N TYR A 14 17.95 -35.54 -20.83
CA TYR A 14 16.67 -35.81 -20.12
C TYR A 14 16.81 -36.76 -18.93
N THR A 15 17.83 -37.61 -18.91
CA THR A 15 18.16 -38.46 -17.75
C THR A 15 18.68 -37.66 -16.57
N ALA A 16 19.24 -36.46 -16.80
CA ALA A 16 19.76 -35.59 -15.75
C ALA A 16 18.66 -34.93 -14.91
N LEU A 17 17.48 -34.65 -15.48
CA LEU A 17 16.35 -34.05 -14.76
C LEU A 17 15.74 -35.02 -13.74
N SER A 18 15.68 -36.32 -14.06
CA SER A 18 15.19 -37.37 -13.15
C SER A 18 16.11 -37.54 -11.93
N GLN A 19 17.43 -37.51 -12.14
CA GLN A 19 18.40 -37.62 -11.05
C GLN A 19 18.53 -36.34 -10.21
N TYR A 20 18.27 -35.17 -10.79
CA TYR A 20 18.25 -33.89 -10.05
C TYR A 20 17.04 -33.80 -9.11
N GLY A 21 15.86 -34.25 -9.56
CA GLY A 21 14.67 -34.36 -8.72
C GLY A 21 14.83 -35.36 -7.57
N ALA A 22 15.50 -36.49 -7.82
CA ALA A 22 15.77 -37.50 -6.80
C ALA A 22 16.81 -37.04 -5.74
N LYS A 23 17.83 -36.25 -6.13
CA LYS A 23 18.85 -35.72 -5.21
C LYS A 23 18.38 -34.51 -4.39
N ASN A 24 17.40 -33.75 -4.87
CA ASN A 24 16.83 -32.58 -4.19
C ASN A 24 15.46 -32.85 -3.56
N SER A 25 15.19 -34.10 -3.18
CA SER A 25 13.99 -34.50 -2.43
C SER A 25 13.78 -33.63 -1.18
N LYS A 26 14.86 -33.31 -0.44
CA LYS A 26 14.81 -32.42 0.74
C LYS A 26 14.41 -30.97 0.41
N PHE A 27 14.73 -30.45 -0.77
CA PHE A 27 14.34 -29.09 -1.18
C PHE A 27 12.83 -29.02 -1.45
N PHE A 28 12.27 -30.05 -2.09
CA PHE A 28 10.83 -30.18 -2.28
C PHE A 28 10.09 -30.51 -0.98
N GLN A 29 10.70 -31.29 -0.09
CA GLN A 29 10.16 -31.59 1.24
C GLN A 29 10.16 -30.35 2.14
N TRP A 30 11.23 -29.53 2.10
CA TRP A 30 11.30 -28.21 2.77
C TRP A 30 10.24 -27.23 2.25
N ARG A 31 9.98 -27.22 0.93
CA ARG A 31 8.92 -26.42 0.31
C ARG A 31 7.51 -26.90 0.70
N LYS A 32 7.33 -28.20 0.91
CA LYS A 32 6.06 -28.81 1.36
C LYS A 32 5.83 -28.57 2.85
N GLU A 33 6.87 -28.69 3.69
CA GLU A 33 6.82 -28.47 5.14
C GLU A 33 6.65 -26.99 5.52
N LYS A 34 7.13 -26.07 4.69
CA LYS A 34 6.89 -24.61 4.79
C LYS A 34 5.88 -24.09 3.78
N THR A 35 4.80 -24.83 3.57
CA THR A 35 3.58 -24.12 3.15
C THR A 35 3.09 -23.37 4.37
N ASP A 36 3.68 -22.19 4.61
CA ASP A 36 3.20 -21.30 5.64
C ASP A 36 1.77 -20.91 5.24
N HIS A 37 0.78 -21.49 5.91
CA HIS A 37 -0.62 -21.11 5.76
C HIS A 37 -0.78 -19.76 6.47
N TYR A 38 -0.24 -18.72 5.85
CA TYR A 38 -0.38 -17.36 6.33
C TYR A 38 -1.85 -16.95 6.14
N GLY A 39 -2.66 -17.17 7.17
CA GLY A 39 -3.97 -16.53 7.26
C GLY A 39 -3.80 -15.02 7.30
N HIS A 40 -4.69 -14.29 6.64
CA HIS A 40 -4.69 -12.82 6.60
C HIS A 40 -4.50 -12.21 7.99
N ALA A 41 -5.30 -12.65 8.97
CA ALA A 41 -5.18 -12.21 10.36
C ALA A 41 -3.78 -12.43 10.96
N ASN A 42 -3.16 -13.59 10.72
CA ASN A 42 -1.81 -13.90 11.21
C ASN A 42 -0.75 -12.98 10.58
N LEU A 43 -0.93 -12.58 9.31
CA LEU A 43 -0.04 -11.63 8.64
C LEU A 43 -0.19 -10.22 9.20
N VAL A 44 -1.43 -9.77 9.42
CA VAL A 44 -1.74 -8.47 10.01
C VAL A 44 -1.14 -8.37 11.42
N ASP A 45 -1.36 -9.38 12.27
CA ASP A 45 -0.79 -9.43 13.62
C ASP A 45 0.74 -9.37 13.61
N LYS A 46 1.37 -10.15 12.72
CA LYS A 46 2.83 -10.15 12.56
C LYS A 46 3.34 -8.80 12.06
N ALA A 47 2.64 -8.16 11.12
CA ALA A 47 2.99 -6.84 10.62
C ALA A 47 2.91 -5.79 11.74
N LEU A 48 1.84 -5.80 12.53
CA LEU A 48 1.68 -4.90 13.68
C LEU A 48 2.79 -5.09 14.74
N GLN A 49 3.16 -6.33 15.03
CA GLN A 49 4.27 -6.61 15.96
C GLN A 49 5.60 -6.06 15.44
N LEU A 50 5.90 -6.25 14.16
CA LEU A 50 7.12 -5.72 13.53
C LEU A 50 7.14 -4.19 13.53
N LEU A 51 6.01 -3.55 13.21
CA LEU A 51 5.88 -2.09 13.23
C LEU A 51 6.01 -1.53 14.64
N LYS A 52 5.41 -2.17 15.65
CA LYS A 52 5.57 -1.81 17.06
C LYS A 52 7.02 -1.88 17.54
N GLU A 53 7.78 -2.89 17.11
CA GLU A 53 9.21 -2.98 17.41
C GLU A 53 10.02 -1.87 16.72
N ARG A 54 9.73 -1.57 15.44
CA ARG A 54 10.39 -0.47 14.72
C ARG A 54 10.11 0.89 15.35
N ILE A 55 8.87 1.15 15.75
CA ILE A 55 8.49 2.37 16.49
C ILE A 55 9.29 2.48 17.79
N ARG A 56 9.39 1.41 18.57
CA ARG A 56 10.19 1.39 19.81
C ARG A 56 11.68 1.70 19.58
N ARG A 57 12.20 1.41 18.39
CA ARG A 57 13.57 1.74 17.98
C ARG A 57 13.72 3.15 17.38
N GLY A 58 12.66 3.94 17.33
CA GLY A 58 12.67 5.32 16.81
C GLY A 58 12.54 5.43 15.30
N ASP A 59 12.09 4.38 14.60
CA ASP A 59 11.83 4.44 13.17
C ASP A 59 10.54 5.22 12.87
N ALA A 60 10.68 6.49 12.48
CA ALA A 60 9.56 7.36 12.15
C ALA A 60 8.68 6.82 11.02
N MET A 61 9.25 6.12 10.03
CA MET A 61 8.49 5.56 8.90
C MET A 61 7.53 4.46 9.35
N ALA A 62 7.85 3.76 10.44
CA ALA A 62 6.98 2.72 10.97
C ALA A 62 5.63 3.26 11.48
N TYR A 63 5.56 4.53 11.88
CA TYR A 63 4.28 5.16 12.20
C TYR A 63 3.38 5.28 10.96
N PHE A 64 3.92 5.74 9.83
CA PHE A 64 3.15 5.85 8.59
C PHE A 64 2.69 4.48 8.10
N LEU A 65 3.59 3.48 8.10
CA LEU A 65 3.27 2.12 7.66
C LEU A 65 2.21 1.45 8.53
N ARG A 66 2.16 1.75 9.84
CA ARG A 66 1.09 1.27 10.71
C ARG A 66 -0.25 1.91 10.39
N GLY A 67 -0.26 3.21 10.13
CA GLY A 67 -1.48 3.91 9.69
C GLY A 67 -1.98 3.37 8.36
N GLN A 68 -1.07 3.12 7.41
CA GLN A 68 -1.43 2.48 6.14
C GLN A 68 -1.99 1.09 6.35
N LEU A 69 -1.40 0.27 7.22
CA LEU A 69 -1.94 -1.05 7.53
C LEU A 69 -3.37 -0.95 8.09
N TYR A 70 -3.63 -0.05 9.04
CA TYR A 70 -4.98 0.18 9.55
C TYR A 70 -5.95 0.59 8.44
N PHE A 71 -5.51 1.46 7.53
CA PHE A 71 -6.31 1.90 6.40
C PHE A 71 -6.69 0.73 5.46
N GLU A 72 -5.72 -0.12 5.09
CA GLU A 72 -5.95 -1.28 4.21
C GLU A 72 -6.86 -2.34 4.87
N GLU A 73 -6.80 -2.48 6.19
CA GLU A 73 -7.68 -3.36 6.97
C GLU A 73 -9.09 -2.78 7.20
N GLY A 74 -9.33 -1.54 6.79
CA GLY A 74 -10.61 -0.85 6.99
C GLY A 74 -10.82 -0.33 8.42
N TRP A 75 -9.78 -0.33 9.25
CA TRP A 75 -9.76 0.23 10.60
C TRP A 75 -9.52 1.73 10.54
N TYR A 76 -10.49 2.44 9.95
CA TYR A 76 -10.31 3.84 9.54
C TYR A 76 -10.19 4.80 10.73
N GLU A 77 -10.83 4.52 11.86
CA GLU A 77 -10.70 5.36 13.06
C GLU A 77 -9.27 5.31 13.60
N GLU A 78 -8.69 4.12 13.69
CA GLU A 78 -7.31 3.89 14.10
C GLU A 78 -6.31 4.46 13.09
N ALA A 79 -6.61 4.36 11.79
CA ALA A 79 -5.80 4.97 10.74
C ALA A 79 -5.78 6.50 10.85
N LEU A 80 -6.94 7.13 11.11
CA LEU A 80 -7.03 8.57 11.34
C LEU A 80 -6.19 9.00 12.54
N GLU A 81 -6.38 8.34 13.69
CA GLU A 81 -5.63 8.64 14.90
C GLU A 81 -4.11 8.55 14.65
N GLN A 82 -3.70 7.47 13.98
CA GLN A 82 -2.31 7.22 13.65
C GLN A 82 -1.71 8.27 12.71
N PHE A 83 -2.44 8.69 11.68
CA PHE A 83 -1.96 9.73 10.77
C PHE A 83 -1.98 11.12 11.40
N GLU A 84 -2.98 11.42 12.25
CA GLU A 84 -3.05 12.66 13.02
C GLU A 84 -1.83 12.83 13.95
N GLU A 85 -1.35 11.75 14.56
CA GLU A 85 -0.15 11.73 15.41
C GLU A 85 1.10 12.24 14.68
N ILE A 86 1.23 11.94 13.39
CA ILE A 86 2.46 12.20 12.61
C ILE A 86 2.33 13.27 11.53
N LYS A 87 1.15 13.86 11.33
CA LYS A 87 0.87 14.77 10.21
C LYS A 87 1.86 15.94 10.07
N GLU A 88 2.33 16.50 11.18
CA GLU A 88 3.25 17.65 11.15
C GLU A 88 4.68 17.26 10.72
N LYS A 89 5.04 15.98 10.85
CA LYS A 89 6.37 15.46 10.54
C LYS A 89 6.40 14.70 9.21
N ASP A 90 5.24 14.16 8.79
CA ASP A 90 5.12 13.30 7.63
C ASP A 90 4.09 13.85 6.62
N HIS A 91 4.57 14.16 5.41
CA HIS A 91 3.73 14.70 4.34
C HIS A 91 2.82 13.63 3.74
N GLN A 92 3.22 12.36 3.76
CA GLN A 92 2.35 11.26 3.31
C GLN A 92 1.17 11.13 4.28
N ALA A 93 1.39 11.26 5.59
CA ALA A 93 0.31 11.25 6.57
C ALA A 93 -0.65 12.43 6.41
N THR A 94 -0.13 13.65 6.22
CA THR A 94 -0.98 14.82 5.91
C THR A 94 -1.82 14.59 4.66
N TYR A 95 -1.22 14.04 3.60
CA TYR A 95 -1.94 13.73 2.36
C TYR A 95 -3.04 12.67 2.61
N GLN A 96 -2.73 11.57 3.30
CA GLN A 96 -3.70 10.52 3.62
C GLN A 96 -4.86 11.06 4.45
N LEU A 97 -4.62 11.94 5.43
CA LEU A 97 -5.70 12.63 6.16
C LEU A 97 -6.60 13.43 5.22
N GLY A 98 -6.02 14.18 4.29
CA GLY A 98 -6.79 14.90 3.27
C GLY A 98 -7.74 14.00 2.48
N VAL A 99 -7.26 12.83 2.07
CA VAL A 99 -8.08 11.81 1.38
C VAL A 99 -9.16 11.26 2.31
N MET A 100 -8.80 10.81 3.51
CA MET A 100 -9.74 10.21 4.46
C MET A 100 -10.87 11.17 4.86
N TYR A 101 -10.55 12.43 5.14
CA TYR A 101 -11.58 13.44 5.45
C TYR A 101 -12.47 13.78 4.26
N TYR A 102 -11.93 13.74 3.04
CA TYR A 102 -12.71 14.01 1.84
C TYR A 102 -13.66 12.85 1.50
N ASP A 103 -13.22 11.61 1.64
CA ASP A 103 -14.01 10.41 1.35
C ASP A 103 -14.89 9.98 2.54
N GLY A 104 -14.75 10.61 3.72
CA GLY A 104 -15.52 10.27 4.92
C GLY A 104 -15.09 8.95 5.58
N LEU A 105 -13.82 8.56 5.44
CA LEU A 105 -13.29 7.31 5.98
C LEU A 105 -12.90 7.52 7.45
N GLY A 106 -13.59 6.85 8.37
CA GLY A 106 -13.36 6.95 9.81
C GLY A 106 -13.81 8.28 10.43
N THR A 107 -14.50 9.14 9.67
CA THR A 107 -14.91 10.49 10.10
C THR A 107 -16.32 10.82 9.61
N PRO A 108 -17.06 11.73 10.28
CA PRO A 108 -18.32 12.24 9.76
C PRO A 108 -18.19 12.83 8.35
N THR A 109 -19.18 12.60 7.49
CA THR A 109 -19.14 13.00 6.07
C THR A 109 -19.02 14.52 5.85
N ASP A 110 -19.43 15.34 6.82
CA ASP A 110 -19.34 16.79 6.78
C ASP A 110 -17.98 17.33 7.26
N ALA A 111 -17.08 16.47 7.73
CA ALA A 111 -15.79 16.85 8.29
C ALA A 111 -14.69 17.10 7.24
N VAL A 112 -15.04 17.39 5.97
CA VAL A 112 -14.05 17.56 4.88
C VAL A 112 -12.95 18.57 5.24
N ARG A 113 -11.68 18.21 4.96
CA ARG A 113 -10.47 19.01 5.26
C ARG A 113 -9.58 19.22 4.03
N VAL A 114 -10.06 19.99 3.06
CA VAL A 114 -9.29 20.32 1.83
C VAL A 114 -7.95 21.01 2.09
N GLU A 115 -7.79 21.63 3.26
CA GLU A 115 -6.56 22.33 3.66
C GLU A 115 -5.34 21.41 3.73
N TYR A 116 -5.54 20.11 4.00
CA TYR A 116 -4.44 19.14 3.94
C TYR A 116 -3.90 18.97 2.52
N MET A 117 -4.77 18.96 1.51
CA MET A 117 -4.35 18.90 0.10
C MET A 117 -3.59 20.18 -0.30
N LYS A 118 -4.12 21.35 0.08
CA LYS A 118 -3.44 22.65 -0.14
C LYS A 118 -2.06 22.69 0.52
N LYS A 119 -1.93 22.20 1.76
CA LYS A 119 -0.65 22.12 2.49
C LYS A 119 0.38 21.29 1.72
N ILE A 120 -0.04 20.19 1.08
CA ILE A 120 0.85 19.34 0.26
C ILE A 120 1.26 20.02 -1.03
N ILE A 121 0.30 20.60 -1.77
CA ILE A 121 0.55 21.33 -3.03
C ILE A 121 1.58 22.45 -2.81
N HIS A 122 1.43 23.23 -1.75
CA HIS A 122 2.30 24.36 -1.45
C HIS A 122 3.52 24.02 -0.59
N SER A 123 3.74 22.75 -0.24
CA SER A 123 4.88 22.37 0.59
C SER A 123 6.21 22.54 -0.19
N PRO A 124 7.19 23.29 0.36
CA PRO A 124 8.51 23.38 -0.25
C PRO A 124 9.36 22.12 0.02
N CYS A 125 8.89 21.19 0.84
CA CYS A 125 9.63 20.00 1.21
C CYS A 125 9.84 19.08 -0.01
N PRO A 126 11.09 18.69 -0.36
CA PRO A 126 11.33 17.76 -1.45
C PRO A 126 10.60 16.43 -1.29
N LYS A 127 10.37 15.99 -0.05
CA LYS A 127 9.62 14.76 0.27
C LYS A 127 8.14 14.86 -0.12
N ALA A 128 7.57 16.06 -0.26
CA ALA A 128 6.17 16.25 -0.65
C ALA A 128 5.96 16.28 -2.17
N ARG A 129 7.01 16.49 -2.97
CA ARG A 129 6.90 16.72 -4.42
C ARG A 129 6.14 15.63 -5.16
N HIS A 130 6.38 14.37 -4.80
CA HIS A 130 5.70 13.23 -5.42
C HIS A 130 4.20 13.17 -5.10
N LEU A 131 3.73 13.87 -4.07
CA LEU A 131 2.33 13.93 -3.65
C LEU A 131 1.59 15.13 -4.26
N GLN A 132 2.29 16.15 -4.74
CA GLN A 132 1.69 17.42 -5.18
C GLN A 132 0.64 17.22 -6.27
N PHE A 133 0.92 16.39 -7.28
CA PHE A 133 -0.03 16.13 -8.37
C PHE A 133 -1.28 15.38 -7.87
N ALA A 134 -1.10 14.40 -6.99
CA ALA A 134 -2.21 13.65 -6.42
C ALA A 134 -3.07 14.52 -5.47
N ALA A 135 -2.43 15.44 -4.73
CA ALA A 135 -3.11 16.41 -3.90
C ALA A 135 -3.86 17.46 -4.74
N ALA A 136 -3.26 17.97 -5.81
CA ALA A 136 -3.91 18.89 -6.76
C ALA A 136 -5.12 18.23 -7.42
N TYR A 137 -4.98 16.99 -7.89
CA TYR A 137 -6.09 16.23 -8.45
C TYR A 137 -7.25 16.08 -7.46
N ASN A 138 -6.98 15.68 -6.21
CA ASN A 138 -8.03 15.54 -5.21
C ASN A 138 -8.65 16.89 -4.79
N LEU A 139 -7.86 17.98 -4.77
CA LEU A 139 -8.39 19.32 -4.54
C LEU A 139 -9.29 19.77 -5.69
N GLY A 140 -8.91 19.47 -6.94
CA GLY A 140 -9.74 19.72 -8.12
C GLY A 140 -11.05 18.95 -8.06
N ARG A 141 -11.03 17.68 -7.63
CA ARG A 141 -12.26 16.91 -7.34
C ARG A 141 -13.13 17.59 -6.28
N ALA A 142 -12.53 18.12 -5.23
CA ALA A 142 -13.26 18.85 -4.19
C ALA A 142 -13.94 20.12 -4.74
N TYR A 143 -13.27 20.89 -5.60
CA TYR A 143 -13.86 22.03 -6.29
C TYR A 143 -14.94 21.64 -7.29
N TYR A 144 -14.76 20.56 -8.05
CA TYR A 144 -15.76 20.08 -8.99
C TYR A 144 -17.05 19.63 -8.30
N GLU A 145 -16.92 18.92 -7.17
CA GLU A 145 -18.05 18.40 -6.40
C GLU A 145 -18.64 19.43 -5.42
N GLY A 146 -17.89 20.49 -5.09
CA GLY A 146 -18.27 21.45 -4.04
C GLY A 146 -18.19 20.87 -2.62
N LYS A 147 -17.30 19.89 -2.38
CA LYS A 147 -17.11 19.25 -1.07
C LYS A 147 -16.04 19.96 -0.26
N GLY A 148 -16.42 20.56 0.86
CA GLY A 148 -15.52 21.32 1.72
C GLY A 148 -15.03 22.66 1.12
N VAL A 149 -15.44 22.98 -0.10
CA VAL A 149 -15.17 24.23 -0.82
C VAL A 149 -16.38 24.59 -1.67
N LYS A 150 -16.49 25.87 -2.07
CA LYS A 150 -17.51 26.29 -3.04
C LYS A 150 -17.20 25.65 -4.40
N ARG A 151 -18.21 25.08 -5.05
CA ARG A 151 -18.05 24.49 -6.39
C ARG A 151 -17.51 25.51 -7.38
N SER A 152 -16.47 25.13 -8.14
CA SER A 152 -15.82 25.97 -9.14
C SER A 152 -15.16 25.09 -10.20
N ASP A 153 -15.62 25.16 -11.44
CA ASP A 153 -15.01 24.41 -12.54
C ASP A 153 -13.63 25.01 -12.91
N GLU A 154 -13.46 26.33 -12.79
CA GLU A 154 -12.17 27.00 -13.03
C GLU A 154 -11.07 26.53 -12.07
N GLU A 155 -11.38 26.42 -10.77
CA GLU A 155 -10.41 25.93 -9.78
C GLU A 155 -10.23 24.39 -9.86
N ALA A 156 -11.18 23.67 -10.45
CA ALA A 156 -11.05 22.24 -10.67
C ALA A 156 -10.07 21.89 -11.82
N GLU A 157 -9.93 22.78 -12.80
CA GLU A 157 -9.07 22.60 -13.98
C GLU A 157 -7.63 23.11 -13.79
N ARG A 158 -7.36 23.89 -12.73
CA ARG A 158 -6.04 24.47 -12.44
C ARG A 158 -5.04 23.45 -11.87
#